data_AF-A0A7C9EKD6-F1
#
_entry.id   AF-A0A7C9EKD6-F1
#
_cell.length_a   1.000
_cell.length_b   1.000
_cell.length_c   1.000
_cell.angle_alpha   90.00
_cell.angle_beta   90.00
_cell.angle_gamma   90.00
#
_symmetry.space_group_name_H-M   'P 1'
#
loop_
_entity.id
_entity.type
_entity.pdbx_description
1 polymer ?
#
loop_
_entity_poly.entity_id
_entity_poly.type
_entity_poly.pdbx_seq_one_letter_code
_entity_poly.pdbx_strand_id
1 'polypeptide(L)'
;HRNLLHQIRTLWDIAPIQAGDRFLSMLPPWHAYERACEYFMFTHGIEQVYTNVKHLKEDLKRYQPDYLVSVPLVFETLHSSIKRQINSSSTIRKIVALAFLKISMAYMEFKRIYEGKYLAKEQKQQSYFIDVVDWLWARIAAAVLLPIHTLAKKLLYSKIQSAIGISKAGINGGGSLPLHIDKFFEAIGI
;
A
#
# COMPACT_ATOMS: atom_id res chain seq x y z
N HIS A 1 22.61 21.22 6.84
CA HIS A 1 21.45 20.78 6.04
C HIS A 1 21.72 19.69 4.99
N ARG A 2 22.98 19.33 4.66
CA ARG A 2 23.30 18.35 3.59
C ARG A 2 22.64 16.97 3.76
N ASN A 3 22.54 16.45 4.98
CA ASN A 3 21.91 15.15 5.24
C ASN A 3 20.41 15.16 4.88
N LEU A 4 19.69 16.21 5.26
CA LEU A 4 18.27 16.37 4.98
C LEU A 4 18.02 16.53 3.46
N LEU A 5 18.85 17.34 2.79
CA LEU A 5 18.79 17.50 1.33
C LEU A 5 19.09 16.20 0.58
N HIS A 6 19.99 15.37 1.12
CA HIS A 6 20.25 14.06 0.55
C HIS A 6 19.00 13.17 0.63
N GLN A 7 18.33 13.10 1.79
CA GLN A 7 17.08 12.34 1.95
C GLN A 7 16.01 12.80 0.94
N ILE A 8 15.80 14.12 0.82
CA ILE A 8 14.81 14.69 -0.13
C ILE A 8 15.12 14.27 -1.58
N ARG A 9 16.41 14.24 -1.98
CA ARG A 9 16.81 13.87 -3.34
C ARG A 9 16.68 12.37 -3.63
N THR A 10 16.80 11.52 -2.61
CA THR A 10 16.73 10.05 -2.78
C THR A 10 15.32 9.49 -2.64
N LEU A 11 14.40 10.21 -2.00
CA LEU A 11 13.01 9.76 -1.81
C LEU A 11 12.21 9.62 -3.12
N TRP A 12 12.69 10.21 -4.23
CA TRP A 12 12.05 10.15 -5.54
C TRP A 12 11.85 8.73 -6.07
N ASP A 13 12.76 7.80 -5.74
CA ASP A 13 12.72 6.43 -6.27
C ASP A 13 11.55 5.59 -5.69
N ILE A 14 10.86 6.10 -4.67
CA ILE A 14 9.96 5.31 -3.82
C ILE A 14 8.48 5.48 -4.19
N ALA A 15 8.06 6.62 -4.75
CA ALA A 15 6.66 6.88 -5.07
C ALA A 15 6.47 7.75 -6.33
N PRO A 16 5.52 7.42 -7.23
CA PRO A 16 5.26 8.16 -8.46
C PRO A 16 4.47 9.44 -8.17
N ILE A 17 5.12 10.39 -7.49
CA ILE A 17 4.56 11.65 -7.01
C ILE A 17 4.38 12.64 -8.14
N GLN A 18 3.26 13.36 -8.13
CA GLN A 18 2.92 14.36 -9.14
C GLN A 18 2.48 15.67 -8.49
N ALA A 19 2.77 16.80 -9.15
CA ALA A 19 2.29 18.10 -8.72
C ALA A 19 0.75 18.12 -8.73
N GLY A 20 0.15 18.67 -7.68
CA GLY A 20 -1.30 18.66 -7.48
C GLY A 20 -1.84 17.43 -6.75
N ASP A 21 -1.00 16.43 -6.46
CA ASP A 21 -1.36 15.36 -5.53
C ASP A 21 -1.60 15.92 -4.12
N ARG A 22 -2.29 15.15 -3.29
CA ARG A 22 -2.57 15.49 -1.90
C ARG A 22 -1.89 14.54 -0.92
N PHE A 23 -1.22 15.12 0.06
CA PHE A 23 -0.55 14.43 1.14
C PHE A 23 -1.22 14.74 2.49
N LEU A 24 -1.58 13.69 3.24
CA LEU A 24 -2.10 13.83 4.60
C LEU A 24 -0.98 13.56 5.62
N SER A 25 -0.59 14.61 6.32
CA SER A 25 0.44 14.64 7.34
C SER A 25 -0.19 14.47 8.72
N MET A 26 0.12 13.37 9.40
CA MET A 26 -0.44 13.04 10.71
C MET A 26 0.61 13.06 11.82
N LEU A 27 1.86 12.77 11.48
CA LEU A 27 2.92 12.71 12.47
C LEU A 27 3.37 14.12 12.83
N PRO A 28 3.90 14.35 14.04
CA PRO A 28 4.27 15.69 14.40
C PRO A 28 5.43 16.24 13.55
N PRO A 29 5.34 17.52 13.14
CA PRO A 29 6.25 18.11 12.17
C PRO A 29 7.71 18.10 12.62
N TRP A 30 7.99 18.14 13.92
CA TRP A 30 9.34 18.13 14.47
C TRP A 30 10.02 16.75 14.43
N HIS A 31 9.30 15.66 14.15
CA HIS A 31 9.94 14.36 13.97
C HIS A 31 10.67 14.31 12.63
N ALA A 32 11.94 13.86 12.66
CA ALA A 32 12.81 13.86 11.49
C ALA A 32 12.23 13.09 10.29
N TYR A 33 11.50 11.99 10.55
CA TYR A 33 10.83 11.20 9.51
C TYR A 33 9.76 12.01 8.79
N GLU A 34 8.79 12.55 9.53
CA GLU A 34 7.73 13.37 8.95
C GLU A 34 8.33 14.59 8.24
N ARG A 35 9.23 15.31 8.92
CA ARG A 35 9.91 16.50 8.39
C ARG A 35 10.57 16.25 7.03
N ALA A 36 11.22 15.10 6.85
CA ALA A 36 11.83 14.75 5.58
C ALA A 36 10.77 14.51 4.49
N CYS A 37 9.69 13.80 4.82
CA CYS A 37 8.55 13.61 3.91
C CYS A 37 7.89 14.95 3.54
N GLU A 38 7.60 15.83 4.50
CA GLU A 38 6.98 17.13 4.22
C GLU A 38 7.83 17.97 3.26
N TYR A 39 9.14 18.07 3.53
CA TYR A 39 10.04 18.81 2.64
C TYR A 39 10.10 18.19 1.24
N PHE A 40 10.09 16.87 1.14
CA PHE A 40 10.02 16.19 -0.14
C PHE A 40 8.68 16.47 -0.85
N MET A 41 7.56 16.47 -0.16
CA MET A 41 6.26 16.82 -0.76
C MET A 41 6.23 18.27 -1.23
N PHE A 42 6.78 19.22 -0.44
CA PHE A 42 6.87 20.62 -0.82
C PHE A 42 7.69 20.85 -2.08
N THR A 43 8.80 20.13 -2.27
CA THR A 43 9.62 20.27 -3.48
C THR A 43 8.91 19.83 -4.76
N HIS A 44 7.78 19.12 -4.65
CA HIS A 44 7.00 18.60 -5.77
C HIS A 44 5.65 19.31 -5.96
N GLY A 45 5.36 20.38 -5.20
CA GLY A 45 4.11 21.13 -5.35
C GLY A 45 2.87 20.33 -4.96
N ILE A 46 3.00 19.46 -3.96
CA ILE A 46 1.90 18.65 -3.41
C ILE A 46 1.14 19.47 -2.38
N GLU A 47 -0.18 19.33 -2.37
CA GLU A 47 -1.04 19.89 -1.33
C GLU A 47 -0.85 19.12 -0.02
N GLN A 48 -0.46 19.80 1.06
CA GLN A 48 -0.29 19.18 2.37
C GLN A 48 -1.43 19.53 3.31
N VAL A 49 -2.07 18.50 3.86
CA VAL A 49 -3.13 18.61 4.87
C VAL A 49 -2.61 18.06 6.19
N TYR A 50 -2.72 18.84 7.25
CA TYR A 50 -2.33 18.39 8.59
C TYR A 50 -3.53 17.81 9.35
N THR A 51 -3.32 16.66 9.98
CA THR A 51 -4.31 15.98 10.83
C THR A 51 -3.67 15.50 12.13
N ASN A 52 -4.47 14.87 12.98
CA ASN A 52 -4.02 14.19 14.19
C ASN A 52 -4.77 12.87 14.35
N VAL A 53 -4.29 12.02 15.26
CA VAL A 53 -4.85 10.68 15.52
C VAL A 53 -6.38 10.69 15.68
N LYS A 54 -6.95 11.73 16.32
CA LYS A 54 -8.39 11.80 16.61
C LYS A 54 -9.22 12.04 15.35
N HIS A 55 -8.72 12.88 14.44
CA HIS A 55 -9.46 13.31 13.25
C HIS A 55 -9.07 12.53 11.99
N LEU A 56 -8.00 11.72 12.04
CA LEU A 56 -7.47 10.96 10.90
C LEU A 56 -8.56 10.29 10.05
N LYS A 57 -9.49 9.56 10.67
CA LYS A 57 -10.52 8.82 9.93
C LYS A 57 -11.50 9.74 9.20
N GLU A 58 -11.83 10.88 9.80
CA GLU A 58 -12.70 11.88 9.19
C GLU A 58 -11.96 12.60 8.07
N ASP A 59 -10.72 13.01 8.31
CA ASP A 59 -9.89 13.72 7.36
C ASP A 59 -9.52 12.85 6.15
N LEU A 60 -9.25 11.56 6.33
CA LEU A 60 -9.08 10.61 5.22
C LEU A 60 -10.32 10.56 4.32
N LYS A 61 -11.52 10.61 4.90
CA LYS A 61 -12.77 10.64 4.13
C LYS A 61 -13.03 11.98 3.45
N ARG A 62 -12.72 13.07 4.16
CA ARG A 62 -12.95 14.43 3.68
C ARG A 62 -11.99 14.83 2.57
N TYR A 63 -10.72 14.52 2.75
CA TYR A 63 -9.64 14.96 1.87
C TYR A 63 -9.20 13.88 0.86
N GLN A 64 -9.50 12.59 1.08
CA GLN A 64 -9.12 11.51 0.16
C GLN A 64 -7.67 11.67 -0.40
N PRO A 65 -6.65 11.76 0.48
CA PRO A 65 -5.27 12.01 0.03
C PRO A 65 -4.73 10.92 -0.90
N ASP A 66 -3.81 11.31 -1.79
CA ASP A 66 -3.03 10.38 -2.61
C ASP A 66 -2.00 9.62 -1.79
N TYR A 67 -1.38 10.32 -0.84
CA TYR A 67 -0.34 9.77 0.01
C TYR A 67 -0.68 9.93 1.49
N LEU A 68 -0.43 8.87 2.26
CA LEU A 68 -0.44 8.91 3.71
C LEU A 68 0.93 8.46 4.23
N VAL A 69 1.60 9.33 4.98
CA VAL A 69 2.82 8.98 5.72
C VAL A 69 2.42 8.64 7.15
N SER A 70 2.78 7.45 7.61
CA SER A 70 2.40 7.02 8.94
C SER A 70 3.27 5.90 9.51
N VAL A 71 2.87 5.44 10.68
CA VAL A 71 3.53 4.37 11.44
C VAL A 71 2.71 3.07 11.38
N PRO A 72 3.30 1.90 11.70
CA PRO A 72 2.63 0.60 11.53
C PRO A 72 1.25 0.52 12.20
N LEU A 73 1.12 1.11 13.40
CA LEU A 73 -0.12 1.13 14.17
C LEU A 73 -1.31 1.75 13.41
N VAL A 74 -1.07 2.74 12.55
CA VAL A 74 -2.15 3.38 11.78
C VAL A 74 -2.66 2.44 10.69
N PHE A 75 -1.76 1.80 9.96
CA PHE A 75 -2.11 0.80 8.95
C PHE A 75 -2.80 -0.42 9.57
N GLU A 76 -2.35 -0.87 10.74
CA GLU A 76 -3.02 -1.90 11.55
C GLU A 76 -4.46 -1.51 11.91
N THR A 77 -4.66 -0.27 12.33
CA THR A 77 -5.97 0.25 12.72
C THR A 77 -6.93 0.34 11.53
N LEU A 78 -6.44 0.83 10.38
CA LEU A 78 -7.20 0.88 9.13
C LEU A 78 -7.59 -0.53 8.68
N HIS A 79 -6.63 -1.46 8.65
CA HIS A 79 -6.87 -2.86 8.31
C HIS A 79 -7.90 -3.52 9.24
N SER A 80 -7.78 -3.32 10.55
CA SER A 80 -8.74 -3.82 11.55
C SER A 80 -10.15 -3.27 11.33
N SER A 81 -10.27 -1.98 11.01
CA SER A 81 -11.56 -1.34 10.68
C SER A 81 -12.23 -2.00 9.46
N ILE A 82 -11.48 -2.25 8.38
CA ILE A 82 -11.99 -2.93 7.19
C ILE A 82 -12.41 -4.36 7.52
N LYS A 83 -11.57 -5.10 8.25
CA LYS A 83 -11.85 -6.47 8.66
C LYS A 83 -13.13 -6.57 9.49
N ARG A 84 -13.36 -5.61 10.41
CA ARG A 84 -14.61 -5.50 11.16
C ARG A 84 -15.81 -5.27 10.24
N GLN A 85 -15.70 -4.37 9.26
CA GLN A 85 -16.76 -4.09 8.29
C GLN A 85 -17.10 -5.30 7.42
N ILE A 86 -16.10 -6.07 6.99
CA ILE A 86 -16.30 -7.34 6.27
C ILE A 86 -17.00 -8.36 7.16
N ASN A 87 -16.57 -8.49 8.43
CA ASN A 87 -17.13 -9.44 9.38
C ASN A 87 -18.58 -9.12 9.79
N SER A 88 -18.96 -7.84 9.81
CA SER A 88 -20.34 -7.41 10.09
C SER A 88 -21.27 -7.50 8.87
N SER A 89 -20.75 -7.87 7.69
CA SER A 89 -21.57 -8.04 6.48
C SER A 89 -22.27 -9.40 6.45
N SER A 90 -23.30 -9.54 5.61
CA SER A 90 -24.02 -10.80 5.38
C SER A 90 -23.05 -11.95 5.05
N THR A 91 -23.36 -13.18 5.46
CA THR A 91 -22.52 -14.37 5.26
C THR A 91 -22.00 -14.53 3.83
N ILE A 92 -22.86 -14.33 2.83
CA ILE A 92 -22.49 -14.42 1.41
C ILE A 92 -21.43 -13.36 1.05
N ARG A 93 -21.67 -12.09 1.40
CA ARG A 93 -20.70 -10.99 1.16
C ARG A 93 -19.37 -11.24 1.86
N LYS A 94 -19.39 -11.75 3.08
CA LYS A 94 -18.18 -12.11 3.83
C LYS A 94 -17.38 -13.19 3.12
N ILE A 95 -18.03 -14.27 2.69
CA ILE A 95 -17.37 -15.38 1.97
C ILE A 95 -16.75 -14.87 0.66
N VAL A 96 -17.52 -14.10 -0.13
CA VAL A 96 -17.05 -13.53 -1.40
C VAL A 96 -15.87 -12.59 -1.16
N ALA A 97 -15.93 -11.71 -0.17
CA ALA A 97 -14.85 -10.78 0.14
C ALA A 97 -13.56 -11.51 0.55
N LEU A 98 -13.67 -12.53 1.41
CA LEU A 98 -12.51 -13.33 1.83
C LEU A 98 -11.93 -14.14 0.67
N ALA A 99 -12.77 -14.68 -0.22
CA ALA A 99 -12.31 -15.39 -1.41
C ALA A 99 -11.57 -14.45 -2.36
N PHE A 100 -12.12 -13.27 -2.64
CA PHE A 100 -11.48 -12.26 -3.49
C PHE A 100 -10.14 -11.79 -2.92
N LEU A 101 -10.06 -11.53 -1.60
CA LEU A 101 -8.81 -11.17 -0.94
C LEU A 101 -7.77 -12.28 -1.06
N LYS A 102 -8.14 -13.53 -0.81
CA LYS A 102 -7.23 -14.68 -0.98
C LYS A 102 -6.69 -14.79 -2.41
N ILE A 103 -7.58 -14.70 -3.39
CA ILE A 103 -7.20 -14.78 -4.81
C ILE A 103 -6.31 -13.60 -5.21
N SER A 104 -6.61 -12.40 -4.72
CA SER A 104 -5.81 -11.21 -5.03
C SER A 104 -4.44 -11.24 -4.37
N MET A 105 -4.33 -11.74 -3.14
CA MET A 105 -3.02 -11.95 -2.51
C MET A 105 -2.17 -12.97 -3.28
N ALA A 106 -2.78 -14.06 -3.74
CA ALA A 106 -2.09 -15.04 -4.59
C ALA A 106 -1.66 -14.42 -5.93
N TYR A 107 -2.54 -13.64 -6.57
CA TYR A 107 -2.19 -12.89 -7.78
C TYR A 107 -1.01 -11.94 -7.55
N MET A 108 -1.00 -11.16 -6.46
CA MET A 108 0.10 -10.24 -6.15
C MET A 108 1.41 -10.96 -5.85
N GLU A 109 1.35 -12.16 -5.27
CA GLU A 109 2.54 -13.01 -5.08
C GLU A 109 3.14 -13.47 -6.40
N PHE A 110 2.34 -14.04 -7.31
CA PHE A 110 2.81 -14.39 -8.65
C PHE A 110 3.24 -13.15 -9.44
N LYS A 111 2.58 -12.02 -9.23
CA LYS A 111 2.95 -10.74 -9.83
C LYS A 111 4.35 -10.30 -9.45
N ARG A 112 4.67 -10.32 -8.16
CA ARG A 112 6.02 -9.97 -7.69
C ARG A 112 7.10 -10.89 -8.27
N ILE A 113 6.81 -12.18 -8.41
CA ILE A 113 7.76 -13.13 -9.02
C ILE A 113 7.99 -12.78 -10.49
N TYR A 114 6.94 -12.58 -11.29
CA TYR A 114 7.12 -12.27 -12.72
C TYR A 114 7.77 -10.88 -12.94
N GLU A 115 7.51 -9.90 -12.07
CA GLU A 115 8.12 -8.56 -12.14
C GLU A 115 9.55 -8.52 -11.61
N GLY A 116 10.07 -9.63 -11.05
CA GLY A 116 11.38 -9.66 -10.42
C GLY A 116 11.48 -8.84 -9.12
N LYS A 117 10.32 -8.53 -8.49
CA LYS A 117 10.22 -7.74 -7.26
C LYS A 117 10.08 -8.60 -6.00
N TYR A 118 10.33 -9.90 -6.09
CA TYR A 118 10.30 -10.78 -4.94
C TYR A 118 11.62 -10.68 -4.16
N LEU A 119 11.52 -10.53 -2.84
CA LEU A 119 12.69 -10.58 -1.96
C LEU A 119 12.85 -12.00 -1.43
N ALA A 120 13.80 -12.75 -1.97
CA ALA A 120 14.16 -14.06 -1.42
C ALA A 120 14.77 -13.88 -0.02
N LYS A 121 14.18 -14.56 0.97
CA LYS A 121 14.61 -14.47 2.38
C LYS A 121 15.99 -15.11 2.61
N GLU A 122 16.45 -15.95 1.69
CA GLU A 122 17.77 -16.55 1.66
C GLU A 122 18.32 -16.42 0.23
N GLN A 123 19.51 -15.82 0.06
CA GLN A 123 20.29 -15.91 -1.18
C GLN A 123 20.87 -17.32 -1.29
N LYS A 124 20.02 -18.32 -1.58
CA LYS A 124 20.51 -19.62 -2.02
C LYS A 124 20.93 -19.49 -3.47
N GLN A 125 22.00 -20.17 -3.82
CA GLN A 125 22.57 -20.29 -5.15
C GLN A 125 21.62 -21.13 -6.01
N GLN A 126 20.44 -20.57 -6.33
CA GLN A 126 19.45 -21.21 -7.18
C GLN A 126 19.98 -21.28 -8.61
N SER A 127 19.76 -22.41 -9.25
CA SER A 127 20.19 -22.63 -10.63
C SER A 127 19.31 -21.78 -11.54
N TYR A 128 19.93 -21.05 -12.49
CA TYR A 128 19.26 -20.15 -13.44
C TYR A 128 18.01 -20.78 -14.11
N PHE A 129 18.04 -22.08 -14.39
CA PHE A 129 16.91 -22.80 -15.00
C PHE A 129 15.66 -22.85 -14.11
N ILE A 130 15.83 -22.98 -12.79
CA ILE A 130 14.71 -23.03 -11.84
C ILE A 130 14.03 -21.67 -11.81
N ASP A 131 14.80 -20.58 -11.78
CA ASP A 131 14.28 -19.21 -11.78
C ASP A 131 13.49 -18.90 -13.05
N VAL A 132 13.95 -19.37 -14.23
CA VAL A 132 13.23 -19.19 -15.51
C VAL A 132 11.91 -19.95 -15.51
N VAL A 133 11.88 -21.17 -14.98
CA VAL A 133 10.66 -21.99 -14.87
C VAL A 133 9.66 -21.35 -13.89
N ASP A 134 10.14 -20.92 -12.73
CA ASP A 134 9.31 -20.25 -11.71
C ASP A 134 8.75 -18.93 -12.24
N TRP A 135 9.57 -18.14 -12.95
CA TRP A 135 9.13 -16.92 -13.61
C TRP A 135 8.02 -17.18 -14.64
N LEU A 136 8.19 -18.20 -15.49
CA LEU A 136 7.21 -18.55 -16.52
C LEU A 136 5.89 -19.04 -15.88
N TRP A 137 5.98 -19.90 -14.87
CA TRP A 137 4.82 -20.36 -14.12
C TRP A 137 4.09 -19.22 -13.42
N ALA A 138 4.83 -18.31 -12.77
CA ALA A 138 4.25 -17.15 -12.11
C ALA A 138 3.53 -16.25 -13.12
N ARG A 139 4.07 -16.06 -14.32
CA ARG A 139 3.42 -15.30 -15.39
C ARG A 139 2.11 -15.93 -15.84
N ILE A 140 2.08 -17.26 -16.04
CA ILE A 140 0.87 -17.99 -16.43
C ILE A 140 -0.17 -17.92 -15.30
N ALA A 141 0.23 -18.21 -14.05
CA ALA A 141 -0.65 -18.16 -12.89
C ALA A 141 -1.23 -16.74 -12.68
N ALA A 142 -0.40 -15.70 -12.79
CA ALA A 142 -0.86 -14.32 -12.71
C ALA A 142 -1.86 -13.97 -13.82
N ALA A 143 -1.65 -14.45 -15.06
CA ALA A 143 -2.57 -14.24 -16.17
C ALA A 143 -3.95 -14.90 -15.92
N VAL A 144 -3.96 -16.11 -15.35
CA VAL A 144 -5.20 -16.83 -14.99
C VAL A 144 -5.96 -16.13 -13.86
N LEU A 145 -5.26 -15.59 -12.87
CA LEU A 145 -5.88 -14.91 -11.73
C LEU A 145 -6.27 -13.45 -12.02
N LEU A 146 -5.67 -12.81 -13.02
CA LEU A 146 -5.95 -11.44 -13.44
C LEU A 146 -7.44 -11.10 -13.65
N PRO A 147 -8.25 -11.88 -14.39
CA PRO A 147 -9.68 -11.57 -14.56
C PRO A 147 -10.44 -11.57 -13.24
N ILE A 148 -10.08 -12.45 -12.30
CA ILE A 148 -10.71 -12.49 -10.97
C ILE A 148 -10.26 -11.30 -10.12
N HIS A 149 -8.98 -10.94 -10.17
CA HIS A 149 -8.45 -9.77 -9.47
C HIS A 149 -9.07 -8.46 -9.98
N THR A 150 -9.22 -8.31 -11.30
CA THR A 150 -9.87 -7.13 -11.90
C THR A 150 -11.35 -7.05 -11.54
N LEU A 151 -12.05 -8.19 -11.46
CA LEU A 151 -13.42 -8.25 -10.94
C LEU A 151 -13.50 -7.81 -9.48
N ALA A 152 -12.60 -8.30 -8.63
CA ALA A 152 -12.51 -7.90 -7.23
C ALA A 152 -12.22 -6.40 -7.08
N LYS A 153 -11.34 -5.85 -7.92
CA LYS A 153 -11.03 -4.41 -7.95
C LYS A 153 -12.27 -3.57 -8.21
N LYS A 154 -13.08 -3.96 -9.20
CA LYS A 154 -14.29 -3.22 -9.59
C LYS A 154 -15.40 -3.33 -8.54
N LEU A 155 -15.64 -4.53 -7.99
CA LEU A 155 -16.80 -4.80 -7.12
C LEU A 155 -16.57 -4.48 -5.64
N LEU A 156 -15.34 -4.70 -5.15
CA LEU A 156 -15.01 -4.65 -3.73
C LEU A 156 -13.96 -3.60 -3.42
N TYR A 157 -12.81 -3.59 -4.11
CA TYR A 157 -11.68 -2.76 -3.69
C TYR A 157 -11.91 -1.28 -3.91
N SER A 158 -12.65 -0.88 -4.95
CA SER A 158 -13.10 0.51 -5.12
C SER A 158 -13.81 1.04 -3.87
N LYS A 159 -14.71 0.24 -3.28
CA LYS A 159 -15.45 0.59 -2.06
C LYS A 159 -14.55 0.63 -0.82
N ILE A 160 -13.59 -0.30 -0.73
CA ILE A 160 -12.63 -0.35 0.37
C ILE A 160 -11.69 0.87 0.30
N GLN A 161 -11.15 1.17 -0.88
CA GLN A 161 -10.28 2.32 -1.13
C GLN A 161 -11.01 3.62 -0.80
N SER A 162 -12.25 3.82 -1.25
CA SER A 162 -13.04 5.00 -0.85
C SER A 162 -13.31 5.08 0.66
N ALA A 163 -13.45 3.92 1.34
CA ALA A 163 -13.65 3.89 2.78
C ALA A 163 -12.37 4.19 3.59
N ILE A 164 -11.20 3.80 3.07
CA ILE A 164 -9.88 4.12 3.64
C ILE A 164 -9.52 5.58 3.34
N GLY A 165 -9.79 6.03 2.12
CA GLY A 165 -9.50 7.36 1.62
C GLY A 165 -8.08 7.60 1.13
N ILE A 166 -7.32 6.55 0.78
CA ILE A 166 -5.99 6.69 0.19
C ILE A 166 -6.08 6.23 -1.28
N SER A 167 -5.64 7.08 -2.23
CA SER A 167 -5.76 6.78 -3.67
C SER A 167 -4.50 6.21 -4.32
N LYS A 168 -3.29 6.55 -3.84
CA LYS A 168 -2.03 6.09 -4.48
C LYS A 168 -1.19 5.18 -3.60
N ALA A 169 -0.70 5.65 -2.45
CA ALA A 169 0.21 4.85 -1.62
C ALA A 169 0.22 5.23 -0.13
N GLY A 170 0.43 4.22 0.71
CA GLY A 170 0.74 4.39 2.13
C GLY A 170 2.25 4.24 2.39
N ILE A 171 2.89 5.26 2.93
CA ILE A 171 4.31 5.25 3.30
C ILE A 171 4.42 4.95 4.80
N ASN A 172 5.03 3.80 5.12
CA ASN A 172 5.24 3.38 6.50
C ASN A 172 6.67 3.69 6.97
N GLY A 173 6.81 4.33 8.13
CA GLY A 173 8.09 4.58 8.79
C GLY A 173 8.06 4.34 10.30
N GLY A 174 9.22 4.44 10.95
CA GLY A 174 9.35 4.28 12.40
C GLY A 174 9.28 2.82 12.92
N GLY A 175 9.08 1.84 12.03
CA GLY A 175 9.10 0.41 12.35
C GLY A 175 8.72 -0.47 11.15
N SER A 176 8.95 -1.77 11.25
CA SER A 176 8.57 -2.73 10.21
C SER A 176 7.04 -2.94 10.19
N LEU A 177 6.42 -2.80 9.03
CA LEU A 177 5.02 -3.18 8.86
C LEU A 177 4.89 -4.71 8.83
N PRO A 178 3.93 -5.31 9.56
CA PRO A 178 3.71 -6.75 9.48
C PRO A 178 3.37 -7.21 8.05
N LEU A 179 4.03 -8.28 7.58
CA LEU A 179 3.91 -8.76 6.19
C LEU A 179 2.47 -9.03 5.74
N HIS A 180 1.61 -9.51 6.65
CA HIS A 180 0.21 -9.80 6.32
C HIS A 180 -0.62 -8.52 6.07
N ILE A 181 -0.20 -7.38 6.64
CA ILE A 181 -0.84 -6.08 6.46
C ILE A 181 -0.35 -5.46 5.16
N ASP A 182 0.96 -5.53 4.91
CA ASP A 182 1.58 -5.12 3.66
C ASP A 182 0.94 -5.83 2.46
N LYS A 183 0.90 -7.17 2.48
CA LYS A 183 0.23 -7.98 1.44
C LYS A 183 -1.25 -7.65 1.28
N PHE A 184 -1.93 -7.22 2.35
CA PHE A 184 -3.33 -6.83 2.27
C PHE A 184 -3.50 -5.50 1.52
N PHE A 185 -2.74 -4.46 1.89
CA PHE A 185 -2.81 -3.16 1.21
C PHE A 185 -2.38 -3.28 -0.26
N GLU A 186 -1.31 -4.04 -0.52
CA GLU A 186 -0.85 -4.36 -1.87
C GLU A 186 -1.97 -5.06 -2.68
N ALA A 187 -2.69 -6.02 -2.09
CA ALA A 187 -3.76 -6.75 -2.77
C ALA A 187 -4.99 -5.88 -3.09
N ILE A 188 -5.25 -4.84 -2.31
CA ILE A 188 -6.31 -3.86 -2.61
C ILE A 188 -5.81 -2.69 -3.45
N GLY A 189 -4.51 -2.67 -3.82
CA GLY A 189 -3.89 -1.68 -4.69
C GLY A 189 -3.55 -0.37 -4.01
N ILE A 190 -3.10 -0.41 -2.75
CA ILE A 190 -2.54 0.70 -1.96
C ILE A 190 -1.09 0.36 -1.58
#